data_AF-A0A8J3FN65-F1
#
_entry.id   AF-A0A8J3FN65-F1
#
_cell.length_a   1.000
_cell.length_b   1.000
_cell.length_c   1.000
_cell.angle_alpha   90.00
_cell.angle_beta   90.00
_cell.angle_gamma   90.00
#
_symmetry.space_group_name_H-M   'P 1'
#
loop_
_entity.id
_entity.type
_entity.pdbx_description
1 polymer ?
#
loop_
_entity_poly.entity_id
_entity_poly.type
_entity_poly.pdbx_seq_one_letter_code
_entity_poly.pdbx_strand_id
1 'polypeptide(L)' 'MTARPRPDRVRPHPHVADDDVPADHRGRRRCTTCGLMSQAGDPRHPITPLPPPPPRFDPELVAAAAEREAAILGERDD' A
#
# COMPACT_ATOMS: atom_id res chain seq x y z
N MET A 1 -11.39 27.86 3.98
CA MET A 1 -12.22 27.09 3.02
C MET A 1 -11.29 26.38 2.06
N THR A 2 -11.02 25.09 2.27
CA THR A 2 -10.13 24.31 1.41
C THR A 2 -10.87 23.94 0.14
N ALA A 3 -10.45 24.50 -1.00
CA ALA A 3 -11.02 24.15 -2.29
C ALA A 3 -10.79 22.66 -2.56
N ARG A 4 -11.86 21.87 -2.66
CA ARG A 4 -11.74 20.46 -3.05
C ARG A 4 -11.22 20.39 -4.49
N PRO A 5 -10.17 19.61 -4.78
CA PRO A 5 -9.70 19.42 -6.15
C PRO A 5 -10.85 18.86 -6.98
N ARG A 6 -11.01 19.38 -8.20
CA ARG A 6 -12.03 18.86 -9.12
C ARG A 6 -11.71 17.39 -9.46
N PRO A 7 -12.73 16.53 -9.55
CA PRO A 7 -12.52 15.07 -9.71
C PRO A 7 -11.80 14.69 -11.01
N ASP A 8 -11.89 15.52 -12.05
CA ASP A 8 -11.20 15.35 -13.35
C ASP A 8 -9.67 15.47 -13.25
N ARG A 9 -9.14 16.07 -12.19
CA ARG A 9 -7.69 16.27 -11.99
C ARG A 9 -7.06 15.21 -11.08
N VAL A 10 -7.84 14.27 -10.57
CA VAL A 10 -7.34 13.25 -9.65
C VAL A 10 -6.76 12.09 -10.47
N ARG A 11 -5.47 11.79 -10.27
CA ARG A 11 -4.82 10.62 -10.89
C ARG A 11 -5.53 9.33 -10.44
N PRO A 12 -5.47 8.23 -11.21
CA PRO A 12 -5.99 6.94 -10.76
C PRO A 12 -5.47 6.57 -9.36
N HIS A 13 -6.36 6.16 -8.46
CA HIS A 13 -6.08 5.96 -7.04
C HIS A 13 -6.96 4.86 -6.46
N PRO A 14 -6.55 4.17 -5.39
CA PRO A 14 -7.43 3.22 -4.71
C PRO A 14 -8.72 3.87 -4.23
N HIS A 15 -9.83 3.13 -4.30
CA HIS A 15 -11.09 3.58 -3.73
C HIS A 15 -10.97 3.59 -2.20
N VAL A 16 -11.13 4.76 -1.58
CA VAL A 16 -11.17 4.91 -0.12
C VAL A 16 -12.58 5.36 0.26
N ALA A 17 -13.36 4.45 0.85
CA ALA A 17 -14.74 4.75 1.22
C ALA A 17 -14.80 5.81 2.33
N ASP A 18 -15.73 6.75 2.17
CA ASP A 18 -16.14 7.69 3.22
C ASP A 18 -17.16 6.97 4.12
N ASP A 19 -16.74 6.60 5.33
CA ASP A 19 -17.58 5.82 6.25
C ASP A 19 -18.75 6.63 6.83
N ASP A 20 -18.64 7.96 6.83
CA ASP A 20 -19.71 8.87 7.25
C ASP A 20 -20.83 8.97 6.19
N VAL A 21 -20.57 8.55 4.96
CA VAL A 21 -21.54 8.55 3.87
C VAL A 21 -22.09 7.13 3.67
N PRO A 22 -23.40 6.90 3.89
CA PRO A 22 -24.00 5.60 3.67
C PRO A 22 -23.93 5.19 2.19
N ALA A 23 -24.00 3.89 1.93
CA ALA A 23 -24.09 3.39 0.57
C ALA A 23 -25.38 3.90 -0.11
N ASP A 24 -25.27 4.32 -1.38
CA ASP A 24 -26.43 4.67 -2.20
C ASP A 24 -27.26 3.41 -2.55
N HIS A 25 -28.40 3.60 -3.22
CA HIS A 25 -29.27 2.50 -3.65
C HIS A 25 -28.59 1.50 -4.61
N ARG A 26 -27.42 1.82 -5.16
CA ARG A 26 -26.63 0.94 -6.03
C ARG A 26 -25.46 0.31 -5.28
N GLY A 27 -25.37 0.47 -3.97
CA GLY A 27 -24.28 -0.05 -3.14
C GLY A 27 -22.98 0.74 -3.23
N ARG A 28 -22.97 1.95 -3.77
CA ARG A 28 -21.77 2.78 -3.92
C ARG A 28 -21.60 3.73 -2.73
N ARG A 29 -20.35 4.00 -2.35
CA ARG A 29 -20.02 5.02 -1.35
C ARG A 29 -19.26 6.18 -2.00
N ARG A 30 -19.16 7.31 -1.29
CA ARG A 30 -18.32 8.43 -1.71
C ARG A 30 -16.85 8.05 -1.49
N CYS A 31 -16.00 8.27 -2.49
CA CYS A 31 -14.56 8.17 -2.29
C CYS A 31 -14.04 9.42 -1.57
N THR A 32 -13.29 9.29 -0.47
CA THR A 32 -12.72 10.44 0.26
C THR A 32 -11.64 11.17 -0.55
N THR A 33 -10.96 10.46 -1.45
CA THR A 33 -9.88 11.00 -2.28
C THR A 33 -10.38 11.87 -3.43
N CYS A 34 -11.32 11.39 -4.26
CA CYS A 34 -11.81 12.14 -5.44
C CYS A 34 -13.25 12.67 -5.30
N GLY A 35 -13.98 12.28 -4.26
CA GLY A 35 -15.36 12.72 -4.03
C GLY A 35 -16.42 12.06 -4.94
N LEU A 36 -16.05 11.14 -5.83
CA LEU A 36 -16.98 10.44 -6.70
C LEU A 36 -17.71 9.31 -5.98
N MET A 37 -18.95 9.02 -6.40
CA MET A 37 -19.69 7.82 -5.97
C MET A 37 -19.22 6.61 -6.76
N SER A 38 -18.56 5.68 -6.09
CA SER A 38 -17.95 4.51 -6.72
C SER A 38 -17.83 3.35 -5.73
N GLN A 39 -17.13 2.29 -6.14
CA GLN A 39 -16.87 1.10 -5.33
C GLN A 39 -15.43 0.62 -5.56
N ALA A 40 -14.93 -0.21 -4.64
CA ALA A 40 -13.63 -0.84 -4.80
C ALA A 40 -13.57 -1.65 -6.10
N GLY A 41 -12.50 -1.46 -6.88
CA GLY A 41 -12.31 -2.13 -8.17
C GLY A 41 -12.99 -1.48 -9.38
N ASP A 42 -13.64 -0.31 -9.24
CA ASP A 42 -14.04 0.52 -10.40
C ASP A 42 -12.80 0.84 -11.26
N PRO A 43 -12.88 0.88 -12.61
CA PRO A 43 -11.74 1.21 -13.47
C PRO A 43 -11.04 2.54 -13.14
N ARG A 44 -11.76 3.52 -12.55
CA ARG A 44 -11.16 4.79 -12.08
C ARG A 44 -10.41 4.64 -10.76
N HIS A 45 -10.65 3.53 -10.07
CA HIS A 45 -10.09 3.17 -8.78
C HIS A 45 -9.30 1.86 -8.83
N PRO A 46 -8.10 1.85 -9.46
CA PRO A 46 -7.29 0.65 -9.50
C PRO A 46 -6.99 0.16 -8.09
N ILE A 47 -7.19 -1.13 -7.86
CA ILE A 47 -6.72 -1.79 -6.64
C ILE A 47 -5.21 -1.80 -6.75
N THR A 48 -4.51 -0.98 -5.95
CA THR A 48 -3.06 -1.12 -5.85
C THR A 48 -2.79 -2.52 -5.32
N PRO A 49 -2.02 -3.37 -6.03
CA PRO A 49 -1.60 -4.64 -5.47
C PRO A 49 -0.86 -4.35 -4.17
N LEU A 50 -1.25 -5.03 -3.09
CA LEU A 50 -0.50 -4.99 -1.83
C LEU A 50 0.96 -5.35 -2.15
N PRO A 51 1.95 -4.64 -1.56
CA PRO A 51 3.32 -5.09 -1.68
C PRO A 51 3.40 -6.53 -1.18
N PRO A 52 4.20 -7.39 -1.84
CA PRO A 52 4.36 -8.76 -1.40
C PRO A 52 4.81 -8.78 0.07
N PRO A 53 4.42 -9.79 0.87
CA PRO A 53 4.92 -9.93 2.22
C PRO A 53 6.45 -9.97 2.19
N PRO A 54 7.14 -9.45 3.23
CA PRO A 54 8.59 -9.55 3.30
C PRO A 54 9.01 -11.02 3.20
N PRO A 55 10.14 -11.32 2.53
CA PRO A 55 10.64 -12.68 2.47
C PRO A 55 10.87 -13.20 3.89
N ARG A 56 10.31 -14.38 4.20
CA ARG A 56 10.63 -15.11 5.43
C ARG A 56 11.95 -15.82 5.20
N PHE A 57 13.01 -15.36 5.84
CA PHE A 57 14.28 -16.06 5.85
C PHE A 57 14.26 -17.16 6.91
N ASP A 58 14.86 -18.29 6.59
CA ASP A 58 15.09 -19.37 7.55
C ASP A 58 16.06 -18.88 8.65
N PRO A 59 15.72 -19.01 9.95
CA PRO A 59 16.60 -18.61 11.04
C PRO A 59 18.00 -19.22 10.97
N GLU A 60 18.14 -20.46 10.50
CA GLU A 60 19.44 -21.11 10.36
C GLU A 60 20.29 -20.44 9.28
N LEU A 61 19.66 -19.98 8.21
CA LEU A 61 20.32 -19.30 7.10
C LEU A 61 20.76 -17.89 7.48
N VAL A 62 19.99 -17.22 8.35
CA VAL A 62 20.37 -15.92 8.95
C VAL A 62 21.57 -16.08 9.88
N ALA A 63 21.59 -17.13 10.71
CA ALA A 63 22.73 -17.41 11.60
C ALA A 63 24.00 -17.73 10.80
N ALA A 64 23.91 -18.60 9.79
CA ALA A 64 25.03 -18.95 8.93
C ALA A 64 25.56 -17.73 8.14
N ALA A 65 24.70 -16.80 7.72
CA ALA A 65 25.11 -15.56 7.09
C ALA A 65 25.89 -14.65 8.06
N ALA A 66 25.41 -14.50 9.30
CA ALA A 66 26.07 -13.70 10.33
C ALA A 66 27.46 -14.25 10.70
N GLU A 67 27.61 -15.57 10.81
CA GLU A 67 28.91 -16.22 11.05
C GLU A 67 29.90 -15.96 9.91
N ARG A 68 29.42 -16.06 8.66
CA ARG A 68 30.24 -15.76 7.47
C ARG A 68 30.65 -14.29 7.41
N GLU A 69 29.75 -13.37 7.71
CA GLU A 69 30.06 -11.94 7.77
C GLU A 69 31.08 -11.63 8.88
N ALA A 70 30.95 -12.23 10.06
CA ALA A 70 31.91 -12.08 11.15
C ALA A 70 33.31 -12.62 10.77
N ALA A 71 33.37 -13.76 10.06
CA ALA A 71 34.63 -14.32 9.56
C ALA A 71 35.31 -13.39 8.54
N ILE A 72 34.54 -12.76 7.64
CA ILE A 72 35.06 -11.80 6.65
C ILE A 72 35.53 -10.50 7.33
N LEU A 73 34.82 -10.04 8.37
CA LEU A 73 35.13 -8.79 9.07
C LEU A 73 36.25 -8.93 10.11
N GLY A 74 36.52 -10.16 10.58
CA GLY A 74 37.55 -10.47 11.58
C GLY A 74 38.98 -10.56 11.05
N GLU A 75 39.24 -10.47 9.74
CA GLU A 75 40.59 -10.59 9.15
C GLU A 75 41.42 -9.27 9.14
N ARG A 76 41.16 -8.31 10.03
CA ARG A 76 41.99 -7.09 10.15
C ARG A 76 42.22 -6.64 11.60
N ASP A 77 43.00 -7.41 12.35
CA ASP A 77 43.84 -6.89 13.45
C ASP A 77 44.90 -7.95 13.84
N ASP A 78 45.94 -8.08 13.02
CA ASP A 78 47.29 -8.56 13.41
C ASP A 78 48.33 -7.93 12.46
#